data_AF-A0A7V8JF46-F1
#
_entry.id   AF-A0A7V8JF46-F1
#
_cell.length_a   1.000
_cell.length_b   1.000
_cell.length_c   1.000
_cell.angle_alpha   90.00
_cell.angle_beta   90.00
_cell.angle_gamma   90.00
#
_symmetry.space_group_name_H-M   'P 1'
#
loop_
_entity.id
_entity.type
_entity.pdbx_description
1 polymer ?
#
loop_
_entity_poly.entity_id
_entity_poly.type
_entity_poly.pdbx_seq_one_letter_code
_entity_poly.pdbx_strand_id
1 'polypeptide(L)' 'MQVMKKTDVLATSMEMAREGLALNPSDAFEFIAQLIAEENPAWDTYDRKVERLLKLGACIWSLRRDLITPSPAHQPPPR' A
#
# COMPACT_ATOMS: atom_id res chain seq x y z
N MET A 1 24.52 0.49 -6.81
CA MET A 1 23.20 0.17 -6.20
C MET A 1 23.38 -1.04 -5.32
N GLN A 2 23.43 -0.87 -4.00
CA GLN A 2 23.42 -2.00 -3.07
C GLN A 2 22.01 -2.58 -3.07
N VAL A 3 21.89 -3.90 -3.21
CA VAL A 3 20.58 -4.58 -3.12
C VAL A 3 20.10 -4.48 -1.67
N MET A 4 19.02 -3.72 -1.45
CA MET A 4 18.38 -3.58 -0.14
C MET A 4 17.81 -4.94 0.28
N LYS A 5 18.13 -5.42 1.50
CA LYS A 5 17.54 -6.66 2.01
C LYS A 5 16.13 -6.40 2.48
N LYS A 6 15.30 -7.45 2.56
CA LYS A 6 13.91 -7.35 3.07
C LYS A 6 13.84 -6.67 4.44
N THR A 7 14.77 -6.98 5.35
CA THR A 7 14.82 -6.38 6.69
C THR A 7 15.09 -4.88 6.63
N ASP A 8 15.98 -4.45 5.74
CA ASP A 8 16.31 -3.04 5.54
C ASP A 8 15.09 -2.27 5.02
N VAL A 9 14.36 -2.85 4.04
CA VAL A 9 13.12 -2.26 3.53
C VAL A 9 12.08 -2.06 4.64
N LEU A 10 11.89 -3.06 5.50
CA LEU A 10 10.96 -2.97 6.63
C LEU A 10 11.39 -1.92 7.65
N ALA A 11 12.67 -1.93 8.05
CA ALA A 11 13.24 -0.96 8.98
C ALA A 11 13.06 0.47 8.47
N THR A 12 13.47 0.73 7.23
CA THR A 12 13.35 2.06 6.60
C THR A 12 11.89 2.48 6.45
N SER A 13 10.99 1.58 6.04
CA SER A 13 9.56 1.92 5.91
C SER A 13 8.94 2.32 7.26
N MET A 14 9.30 1.63 8.35
CA MET A 14 8.85 1.98 9.70
C MET A 14 9.44 3.31 10.18
N GLU A 15 10.70 3.57 9.88
CA GLU A 15 11.36 4.84 10.21
C GLU A 15 10.72 6.02 9.48
N MET A 16 10.52 5.91 8.16
CA MET A 16 9.82 6.93 7.37
C MET A 16 8.41 7.21 7.91
N ALA A 17 7.67 6.18 8.31
CA ALA A 17 6.35 6.35 8.91
C ALA A 17 6.42 7.11 10.26
N ARG A 18 7.43 6.82 11.10
CA ARG A 18 7.65 7.52 12.37
C ARG A 18 8.03 8.98 12.18
N GLU A 19 8.80 9.27 11.15
CA GLU A 19 9.22 10.63 10.80
C GLU A 19 8.12 11.43 10.08
N GLY A 20 6.94 10.83 9.82
CA GLY A 20 5.85 11.49 9.12
C GLY A 20 6.08 11.67 7.63
N LEU A 21 7.01 10.90 7.04
CA LEU A 21 7.35 10.92 5.61
C LEU A 21 6.48 9.95 4.78
N ALA A 22 5.53 9.27 5.42
CA ALA A 22 4.59 8.39 4.72
C ALA A 22 3.57 9.20 3.90
N LEU A 23 3.26 8.70 2.70
CA LEU A 23 2.16 9.21 1.89
C LEU A 23 0.83 9.06 2.63
N ASN A 24 -0.07 10.02 2.45
CA ASN A 24 -1.45 9.83 2.88
C ASN A 24 -2.13 8.74 2.00
N PRO A 25 -3.23 8.11 2.46
CA PRO A 25 -3.84 7.01 1.73
C PRO A 25 -4.30 7.33 0.30
N SER A 26 -4.70 8.58 0.02
CA SER A 26 -5.08 8.99 -1.34
C SER A 26 -3.85 9.09 -2.24
N ASP A 27 -2.81 9.80 -1.77
CA ASP A 27 -1.55 9.95 -2.51
C ASP A 27 -0.89 8.59 -2.75
N ALA A 28 -0.95 7.67 -1.77
CA ALA A 28 -0.43 6.32 -1.91
C ALA A 28 -1.17 5.52 -2.98
N PHE A 29 -2.49 5.70 -3.11
CA PHE A 29 -3.27 5.07 -4.17
C PHE A 29 -2.93 5.63 -5.55
N GLU A 30 -2.77 6.95 -5.67
CA GLU A 30 -2.30 7.59 -6.91
C GLU A 30 -0.89 7.15 -7.29
N PHE A 31 0.00 7.00 -6.31
CA PHE A 31 1.35 6.51 -6.52
C PHE A 31 1.37 5.06 -7.04
N ILE A 32 0.49 4.18 -6.54
CA ILE A 32 0.34 2.83 -7.09
C ILE A 32 -0.11 2.87 -8.57
N ALA A 33 -1.03 3.78 -8.93
CA ALA A 33 -1.46 3.93 -10.32
C ALA A 33 -0.32 4.41 -11.23
N GLN A 34 0.54 5.31 -10.75
CA GLN A 34 1.75 5.74 -11.46
C GLN A 34 2.73 4.58 -11.67
N LEU A 35 2.99 3.77 -10.63
CA LEU A 35 3.86 2.59 -10.76
C LEU A 35 3.34 1.59 -11.80
N ILE A 36 2.02 1.40 -11.89
CA ILE A 36 1.42 0.54 -12.93
C ILE A 36 1.63 1.13 -14.33
N ALA A 37 1.46 2.44 -14.48
CA ALA A 37 1.66 3.12 -15.76
C ALA A 37 3.12 3.09 -16.25
N GLU A 38 4.07 3.01 -15.31
CA GLU A 38 5.51 2.87 -15.59
C GLU A 38 5.97 1.43 -15.86
N GLU A 39 5.15 0.41 -15.53
CA GLU A 39 5.51 -0.98 -15.80
C GLU A 39 5.53 -1.27 -17.30
N ASN A 40 6.47 -2.14 -17.70
CA ASN A 40 6.65 -2.49 -19.10
C ASN A 40 5.70 -3.62 -19.52
N PRO A 41 4.72 -3.38 -20.41
CA PRO A 41 3.77 -4.41 -20.85
C PRO A 41 4.41 -5.54 -21.67
N ALA A 42 5.63 -5.34 -22.18
CA ALA A 42 6.35 -6.35 -22.95
C ALA A 42 7.01 -7.42 -22.07
N TRP A 43 6.99 -7.28 -20.74
CA TRP A 43 7.57 -8.27 -19.83
C TRP A 43 6.55 -9.35 -19.50
N ASP A 44 6.94 -10.62 -19.55
CA ASP A 44 6.09 -11.76 -19.14
C ASP A 44 5.62 -11.68 -17.67
N THR A 45 6.27 -10.83 -16.87
CA THR A 45 5.91 -10.61 -15.47
C THR A 45 4.93 -9.46 -15.25
N TYR A 46 4.53 -8.74 -16.31
CA TYR A 46 3.69 -7.55 -16.23
C TYR A 46 2.41 -7.81 -15.45
N ASP A 47 1.59 -8.79 -15.88
CA ASP A 47 0.32 -9.11 -15.23
C ASP A 47 0.49 -9.42 -13.74
N ARG A 48 1.53 -10.21 -13.40
CA ARG A 48 1.80 -10.56 -12.01
C ARG A 48 2.20 -9.36 -11.17
N LYS A 49 2.96 -8.42 -11.73
CA LYS A 49 3.37 -7.20 -11.03
C LYS A 49 2.19 -6.23 -10.87
N VAL A 50 1.44 -5.99 -11.94
CA VAL A 50 0.24 -5.16 -11.92
C VAL A 50 -0.77 -5.72 -10.91
N GLU A 51 -0.99 -7.03 -10.89
CA GLU A 51 -1.87 -7.66 -9.89
C GLU A 51 -1.40 -7.41 -8.45
N ARG A 52 -0.09 -7.51 -8.18
CA ARG A 52 0.47 -7.22 -6.85
C ARG A 52 0.29 -5.76 -6.46
N LEU A 53 0.50 -4.83 -7.39
CA LEU A 53 0.29 -3.40 -7.18
C LEU A 53 -1.19 -3.10 -6.93
N LEU A 54 -2.10 -3.68 -7.70
CA LEU A 54 -3.55 -3.55 -7.49
C LEU A 54 -3.97 -4.09 -6.11
N LYS A 55 -3.43 -5.23 -5.67
CA LYS A 55 -3.68 -5.78 -4.31
C LYS A 55 -3.22 -4.81 -3.22
N LEU A 56 -2.10 -4.12 -3.41
CA LEU A 56 -1.64 -3.08 -2.47
C LEU A 56 -2.60 -1.87 -2.47
N GLY A 57 -3.03 -1.39 -3.63
CA GLY A 57 -4.02 -0.32 -3.74
C GLY A 57 -5.34 -0.66 -3.04
N ALA A 58 -5.84 -1.90 -3.23
CA ALA A 58 -7.04 -2.39 -2.56
C ALA A 58 -6.89 -2.46 -1.03
N CYS A 59 -5.71 -2.85 -0.54
CA CYS A 59 -5.39 -2.87 0.89
C CYS A 59 -5.44 -1.46 1.50
N ILE A 60 -4.75 -0.48 0.87
CA ILE A 60 -4.74 0.93 1.29
C ILE A 60 -6.16 1.49 1.34
N TRP A 61 -6.96 1.23 0.29
CA TRP A 61 -8.34 1.70 0.23
C TRP A 61 -9.22 1.10 1.33
N SER A 62 -9.04 -0.20 1.62
CA SER A 62 -9.78 -0.89 2.68
C SER A 62 -9.44 -0.32 4.06
N LEU A 63 -8.15 -0.10 4.36
CA LEU A 63 -7.70 0.53 5.61
C LEU A 63 -8.26 1.95 5.76
N ARG A 64 -8.26 2.74 4.68
CA ARG A 64 -8.88 4.07 4.68
C ARG A 64 -10.37 3.99 4.98
N ARG A 65 -11.08 3.07 4.32
CA ARG A 65 -12.53 2.91 4.51
C ARG A 65 -12.85 2.54 5.95
N ASP A 66 -12.08 1.65 6.57
CA ASP A 66 -12.31 1.23 7.96
C ASP A 66 -12.09 2.36 8.97
N LEU A 67 -11.23 3.35 8.64
CA LEU A 67 -11.06 4.57 9.43
C LEU A 67 -12.23 5.56 9.29
N ILE A 68 -12.87 5.60 8.12
CA ILE A 68 -13.99 6.51 7.83
C ILE A 68 -15.33 5.90 8.26
N THR A 69 -15.48 4.58 8.06
CA THR A 69 -16.68 3.80 8.38
C THR A 69 -16.23 2.59 9.21
N PRO A 70 -16.14 2.71 10.54
CA PRO A 70 -15.77 1.58 11.38
C PRO A 70 -16.76 0.44 11.14
N SER A 71 -16.25 -0.73 10.76
CA SER A 71 -17.06 -1.90 10.49
C SER A 71 -17.91 -2.24 11.72
N PRO A 72 -19.22 -2.57 11.56
CA PRO A 72 -20.09 -2.95 12.68
C PRO A 72 -19.57 -4.18 13.45
N ALA A 73 -18.67 -4.97 12.86
CA ALA A 73 -17.99 -6.08 13.54
C ALA A 73 -17.06 -5.64 14.68
N HIS A 74 -16.69 -4.36 14.77
CA HIS A 74 -15.87 -3.79 15.84
C HIS A 74 -16.70 -3.01 16.87
N GLN A 75 -18.03 -2.99 16.76
CA GLN A 75 -18.88 -2.40 17.79
C GLN A 75 -19.01 -3.38 18.97
N PRO A 76 -18.60 -3.00 20.19
CA PRO A 76 -18.89 -3.80 21.37
C PRO A 76 -20.41 -3.93 21.54
N PRO A 77 -20.91 -5.07 22.05
CA PRO A 77 -22.34 -5.30 22.20
C PRO A 77 -22.99 -4.18 23.04
N PRO A 78 -24.22 -3.74 22.70
CA PRO A 78 -24.94 -2.76 23.50
C PRO A 78 -25.15 -3.29 24.92
N ARG A 79 -24.90 -2.44 25.92
CA ARG A 79 -25.09 -2.73 27.36
C ARG A 79 -26.55 -2.88 27.72
#